data_AF-A0A8T3RID4-F1
#
_entry.id   AF-A0A8T3RID4-F1
#
_cell.length_a   1.000
_cell.length_b   1.000
_cell.length_c   1.000
_cell.angle_alpha   90.00
_cell.angle_beta   90.00
_cell.angle_gamma   90.00
#
_symmetry.space_group_name_H-M   'P 1'
#
loop_
_entity.id
_entity.type
_entity.pdbx_description
1 polymer ?
#
loop_
_entity_poly.entity_id
_entity_poly.type
_entity_poly.pdbx_seq_one_letter_code
_entity_poly.pdbx_strand_id
1 'polypeptide(L)'
;GGVHDNQGIQGLLDEACTHFIVSDASRQMEEIHEPATHFDSVLGRAASISQDRLREEQLFRLWGSTDRSRIAFMHLRAGLTTRAIAWMGPDGQPADPSQEVLRPAISAPDFRVDDRVQDLVSGIRTDLDSFTEVEACTLMADGYLMSDSELNSLAAAVAGRPGGTPRPADLAPPAWGFLKIKPWMERPNEAYLKQLKVASYQFLKLFHLLLPAWAKEALAVLALLTLLALVWILIDVRFSLGLILLMVIMWGLNRYSRKLGRGVWVFRALRAPVEAIVRLIARALIPMLGSWAIKLHLKYIDPIFLRYGQIERLPPPGP
;
A
#
# COMPACT_ATOMS: atom_id res chain seq x y z
N GLY A 1 -0.39 4.60 -15.71
CA GLY A 1 0.46 3.67 -14.96
C GLY A 1 -0.40 2.88 -13.99
N GLY A 2 -0.31 3.18 -12.69
CA GLY A 2 -0.83 2.30 -11.62
C GLY A 2 -2.32 1.99 -11.54
N VAL A 3 -3.19 2.63 -12.34
CA VAL A 3 -4.64 2.33 -12.36
C VAL A 3 -5.01 1.30 -13.44
N HIS A 4 -4.23 1.21 -14.52
CA HIS A 4 -4.55 0.37 -15.69
C HIS A 4 -3.51 -0.71 -15.95
N ASP A 5 -2.24 -0.46 -15.67
CA ASP A 5 -1.17 -1.43 -15.82
C ASP A 5 -0.09 -1.08 -14.79
N ASN A 6 -0.27 -1.59 -13.57
CA ASN A 6 0.65 -1.31 -12.47
C ASN A 6 1.96 -2.09 -12.62
N GLN A 7 1.94 -3.20 -13.37
CA GLN A 7 3.09 -4.08 -13.58
C GLN A 7 3.79 -3.87 -14.93
N GLY A 8 3.19 -3.09 -15.84
CA GLY A 8 3.73 -2.82 -17.17
C GLY A 8 3.66 -4.02 -18.13
N ILE A 9 2.87 -5.06 -17.80
CA ILE A 9 2.87 -6.33 -18.54
C ILE A 9 2.36 -6.12 -19.96
N GLN A 10 1.30 -5.32 -20.13
CA GLN A 10 0.68 -5.14 -21.44
C GLN A 10 1.62 -4.42 -22.40
N GLY A 11 2.31 -3.38 -21.91
CA GLY A 11 3.28 -2.65 -22.72
C GLY A 11 4.43 -3.55 -23.21
N LEU A 12 4.92 -4.45 -22.35
CA LEU A 12 5.97 -5.40 -22.73
C LEU A 12 5.48 -6.44 -23.76
N LEU A 13 4.23 -6.91 -23.63
CA LEU A 13 3.61 -7.79 -24.61
C LEU A 13 3.43 -7.10 -25.97
N ASP A 14 3.02 -5.83 -25.98
CA ASP A 14 2.83 -5.05 -27.21
C ASP A 14 4.16 -4.82 -27.95
N GLU A 15 5.28 -4.69 -27.21
CA GLU A 15 6.65 -4.62 -27.74
C GLU A 15 7.25 -6.01 -28.08
N ALA A 16 6.43 -7.06 -28.08
CA ALA A 16 6.84 -8.44 -28.40
C ALA A 16 7.99 -8.98 -27.54
N CYS A 17 8.06 -8.56 -26.26
CA CYS A 17 9.01 -9.11 -25.30
C CYS A 17 8.75 -10.62 -25.10
N THR A 18 9.82 -11.40 -24.92
CA THR A 18 9.74 -12.87 -24.88
C THR A 18 10.04 -13.50 -23.52
N HIS A 19 10.64 -12.72 -22.61
CA HIS A 19 11.03 -13.13 -21.26
C HIS A 19 10.59 -12.04 -20.30
N PHE A 20 10.06 -12.46 -19.15
CA PHE A 20 9.44 -11.55 -18.21
C PHE A 20 10.00 -11.80 -16.81
N ILE A 21 10.41 -10.71 -16.16
CA ILE A 21 10.66 -10.68 -14.72
C ILE A 21 9.57 -9.77 -14.17
N VAL A 22 8.62 -10.37 -13.46
CA VAL A 22 7.46 -9.66 -12.92
C VAL A 22 7.59 -9.69 -11.41
N SER A 23 7.81 -8.51 -10.83
CA SER A 23 7.75 -8.29 -9.39
C SER A 23 6.39 -7.70 -9.02
N ASP A 24 5.64 -8.45 -8.25
CA ASP A 24 4.34 -8.08 -7.74
C ASP A 24 4.46 -7.67 -6.27
N ALA A 25 4.56 -6.35 -6.08
CA ALA A 25 4.74 -5.77 -4.77
C ALA A 25 3.49 -5.94 -3.88
N SER A 26 3.58 -5.39 -2.67
CA SER A 26 2.63 -5.52 -1.57
C SER A 26 1.19 -5.09 -1.86
N ARG A 27 0.32 -5.43 -0.91
CA ARG A 27 -1.07 -4.98 -0.80
C ARG A 27 -2.02 -5.56 -1.86
N GLN A 28 -1.86 -6.85 -2.11
CA GLN A 28 -2.87 -7.66 -2.79
C GLN A 28 -4.20 -7.57 -2.02
N MET A 29 -5.32 -7.67 -2.72
CA MET A 29 -6.63 -7.52 -2.09
C MET A 29 -6.81 -8.55 -0.95
N GLU A 30 -7.29 -8.09 0.20
CA GLU A 30 -7.63 -8.96 1.33
C GLU A 30 -9.02 -9.58 1.15
N GLU A 31 -9.16 -10.81 1.64
CA GLU A 31 -10.44 -11.47 1.83
C GLU A 31 -11.09 -10.91 3.10
N ILE A 32 -12.26 -10.28 2.94
CA ILE A 32 -13.01 -9.68 4.04
C ILE A 32 -14.36 -10.37 4.10
N HIS A 33 -14.63 -11.11 5.19
CA HIS A 33 -15.88 -11.83 5.37
C HIS A 33 -17.09 -10.88 5.48
N GLU A 34 -16.93 -9.78 6.22
CA GLU A 34 -17.98 -8.79 6.45
C GLU A 34 -17.52 -7.41 5.98
N PRO A 35 -17.67 -7.10 4.67
CA PRO A 35 -17.27 -5.80 4.14
C PRO A 35 -18.19 -4.70 4.68
N ALA A 36 -17.60 -3.55 5.00
CA ALA A 36 -18.37 -2.43 5.50
C ALA A 36 -19.30 -1.83 4.42
N THR A 37 -20.50 -1.42 4.83
CA THR A 37 -21.61 -1.05 3.94
C THR A 37 -21.77 0.47 3.72
N HIS A 38 -20.89 1.29 4.28
CA HIS A 38 -20.91 2.73 4.07
C HIS A 38 -20.42 3.14 2.67
N PHE A 39 -20.85 4.30 2.18
CA PHE A 39 -20.63 4.71 0.78
C PHE A 39 -19.15 4.72 0.38
N ASP A 40 -18.29 5.26 1.24
CA ASP A 40 -16.85 5.37 1.01
C ASP A 40 -16.12 4.03 1.09
N SER A 41 -16.52 3.11 1.98
CA SER A 41 -15.96 1.74 1.99
C SER A 41 -16.35 0.97 0.76
N VAL A 42 -17.61 1.07 0.33
CA VAL A 42 -18.10 0.41 -0.89
C VAL A 42 -17.38 0.95 -2.11
N LEU A 43 -17.21 2.26 -2.23
CA LEU A 43 -16.47 2.88 -3.35
C LEU A 43 -15.00 2.42 -3.37
N GLY A 44 -14.34 2.43 -2.20
CA GLY A 44 -12.97 1.94 -2.07
C GLY A 44 -12.84 0.46 -2.43
N ARG A 45 -13.74 -0.39 -1.90
CA ARG A 45 -13.73 -1.83 -2.18
C ARG A 45 -14.01 -2.15 -3.64
N ALA A 46 -14.95 -1.45 -4.28
CA ALA A 46 -15.23 -1.61 -5.71
C ALA A 46 -14.01 -1.25 -6.57
N ALA A 47 -13.29 -0.17 -6.22
CA ALA A 47 -12.06 0.19 -6.89
C ALA A 47 -10.97 -0.88 -6.70
N SER A 48 -10.78 -1.40 -5.48
CA SER A 48 -9.83 -2.50 -5.20
C SER A 48 -10.17 -3.76 -5.99
N ILE A 49 -11.43 -4.20 -6.02
CA ILE A 49 -11.87 -5.37 -6.77
C ILE A 49 -11.58 -5.19 -8.27
N SER A 50 -11.89 -4.01 -8.82
CA SER A 50 -11.63 -3.73 -10.23
C SER A 50 -10.13 -3.76 -10.57
N GLN A 51 -9.28 -3.25 -9.68
CA GLN A 51 -7.83 -3.24 -9.86
C GLN A 51 -7.23 -4.64 -9.75
N ASP A 52 -7.69 -5.42 -8.77
CA ASP A 52 -7.23 -6.78 -8.54
C ASP A 52 -7.63 -7.71 -9.70
N ARG A 53 -8.87 -7.59 -10.19
CA ARG A 53 -9.30 -8.32 -11.39
C ARG A 53 -8.47 -7.97 -12.62
N LEU A 54 -8.17 -6.68 -12.84
CA LEU A 54 -7.35 -6.27 -13.98
C LEU A 54 -5.95 -6.87 -13.91
N ARG A 55 -5.35 -6.88 -12.72
CA ARG A 55 -4.06 -7.53 -12.43
C ARG A 55 -4.12 -9.04 -12.72
N GLU A 56 -5.15 -9.74 -12.24
CA GLU A 56 -5.34 -11.17 -12.51
C GLU A 56 -5.45 -11.45 -14.01
N GLU A 57 -6.28 -10.70 -14.75
CA GLU A 57 -6.43 -10.87 -16.20
C GLU A 57 -5.11 -10.62 -16.95
N GLN A 58 -4.30 -9.66 -16.51
CA GLN A 58 -2.97 -9.41 -17.08
C GLN A 58 -2.01 -10.60 -16.86
N LEU A 59 -2.00 -11.16 -15.65
CA LEU A 59 -1.20 -12.34 -15.33
C LEU A 59 -1.69 -13.59 -16.08
N PHE A 60 -3.01 -13.81 -16.16
CA PHE A 60 -3.59 -14.90 -16.94
C PHE A 60 -3.24 -14.79 -18.42
N ARG A 61 -3.32 -13.58 -18.98
CA ARG A 61 -2.90 -13.34 -20.37
C ARG A 61 -1.43 -13.64 -20.57
N LEU A 62 -0.57 -13.22 -19.65
CA LEU A 62 0.86 -13.51 -19.71
C LEU A 62 1.13 -15.02 -19.67
N TRP A 63 0.56 -15.73 -18.70
CA TRP A 63 0.71 -17.18 -18.57
C TRP A 63 0.08 -17.98 -19.72
N GLY A 64 -1.00 -17.48 -20.34
CA GLY A 64 -1.64 -18.11 -21.49
C GLY A 64 -0.92 -17.87 -22.82
N SER A 65 -0.15 -16.79 -22.93
CA SER A 65 0.55 -16.40 -24.16
C SER A 65 2.04 -16.75 -24.17
N THR A 66 2.64 -17.00 -23.00
CA THR A 66 4.08 -17.21 -22.84
C THR A 66 4.35 -18.47 -22.03
N ASP A 67 5.34 -19.26 -22.46
CA ASP A 67 5.82 -20.42 -21.73
C ASP A 67 6.27 -20.04 -20.30
N ARG A 68 5.83 -20.81 -19.29
CA ARG A 68 6.13 -20.57 -17.87
C ARG A 68 7.63 -20.52 -17.60
N SER A 69 8.44 -21.26 -18.35
CA SER A 69 9.90 -21.24 -18.23
C SER A 69 10.54 -19.87 -18.53
N ARG A 70 9.81 -18.98 -19.21
CA ARG A 70 10.25 -17.64 -19.62
C ARG A 70 9.71 -16.54 -18.71
N ILE A 71 9.05 -16.90 -17.61
CA ILE A 71 8.44 -15.94 -16.69
C ILE A 71 8.97 -16.23 -15.28
N ALA A 72 9.79 -15.32 -14.76
CA ALA A 72 10.06 -15.23 -13.32
C ALA A 72 8.97 -14.36 -12.69
N PHE A 73 8.16 -14.95 -11.79
CA PHE A 73 7.08 -14.23 -11.11
C PHE A 73 7.33 -14.22 -9.60
N MET A 74 7.57 -13.04 -9.04
CA MET A 74 7.84 -12.85 -7.62
C MET A 74 6.69 -12.06 -6.98
N HIS A 75 6.19 -12.50 -5.82
CA HIS A 75 5.17 -11.74 -5.09
C HIS A 75 5.37 -11.81 -3.58
N LEU A 76 5.06 -10.73 -2.85
CA LEU A 76 5.31 -10.66 -1.40
C LEU A 76 4.40 -11.55 -0.54
N ARG A 77 3.41 -12.22 -1.14
CA ARG A 77 2.61 -13.27 -0.47
C ARG A 77 3.16 -14.68 -0.73
N ALA A 78 4.31 -14.81 -1.39
CA ALA A 78 4.96 -16.10 -1.59
C ALA A 78 5.29 -16.71 -0.23
N GLY A 79 5.16 -18.03 -0.09
CA GLY A 79 5.43 -18.71 1.17
C GLY A 79 4.38 -18.53 2.28
N LEU A 80 3.28 -17.80 2.04
CA LEU A 80 2.13 -17.79 2.95
C LEU A 80 1.16 -18.92 2.63
N THR A 81 0.64 -19.57 3.68
CA THR A 81 -0.43 -20.55 3.54
C THR A 81 -1.70 -19.85 3.09
N THR A 82 -2.32 -20.35 2.02
CA THR A 82 -3.51 -19.73 1.44
C THR A 82 -4.75 -20.56 1.76
N ARG A 83 -5.86 -19.87 2.03
CA ARG A 83 -7.17 -20.51 2.14
C ARG A 83 -7.78 -20.52 0.75
N ALA A 84 -7.99 -21.71 0.20
CA ALA A 84 -8.69 -21.86 -1.06
C ALA A 84 -10.14 -22.24 -0.76
N ILE A 85 -11.05 -21.32 -1.03
CA ILE A 85 -12.49 -21.60 -1.08
C ILE A 85 -12.81 -21.89 -2.54
N ALA A 86 -13.03 -23.16 -2.87
CA ALA A 86 -13.47 -23.50 -4.21
C ALA A 86 -14.91 -22.98 -4.39
N TRP A 87 -15.22 -22.41 -5.56
CA TRP A 87 -16.63 -22.19 -5.91
C TRP A 87 -17.27 -23.54 -6.17
N MET A 88 -16.64 -24.36 -7.03
CA MET A 88 -17.15 -25.66 -7.49
C MET A 88 -16.37 -26.80 -6.83
N GLY A 89 -17.07 -27.82 -6.36
CA GLY A 89 -16.50 -29.07 -5.89
C GLY A 89 -15.89 -29.89 -7.03
N PRO A 90 -15.08 -30.92 -6.72
CA PRO A 90 -14.47 -31.82 -7.71
C PRO A 90 -15.50 -32.57 -8.58
N ASP A 91 -16.73 -32.65 -8.10
CA ASP A 91 -17.90 -33.28 -8.73
C ASP A 91 -18.68 -32.32 -9.65
N GLY A 92 -18.24 -31.06 -9.78
CA GLY A 92 -18.95 -30.06 -10.58
C GLY A 92 -20.22 -29.54 -9.92
N GLN A 93 -20.41 -29.76 -8.62
CA GLN A 93 -21.47 -29.13 -7.83
C GLN A 93 -20.94 -27.89 -7.10
N PRO A 94 -21.80 -26.99 -6.60
CA PRO A 94 -21.37 -25.93 -5.68
C PRO A 94 -20.60 -26.54 -4.51
N ALA A 95 -19.37 -26.07 -4.29
CA ALA A 95 -18.56 -26.50 -3.17
C ALA A 95 -19.23 -26.07 -1.86
N ASP A 96 -19.08 -26.91 -0.84
CA ASP A 96 -19.53 -26.58 0.50
C ASP A 96 -18.70 -25.40 1.04
N PRO A 97 -19.31 -24.25 1.38
CA PRO A 97 -18.60 -23.10 1.91
C PRO A 97 -17.87 -23.37 3.24
N SER A 98 -18.25 -24.44 3.95
CA SER A 98 -17.59 -24.86 5.19
C SER A 98 -16.31 -25.68 4.96
N GLN A 99 -16.06 -26.13 3.73
CA GLN A 99 -14.85 -26.87 3.37
C GLN A 99 -13.75 -25.91 2.91
N GLU A 100 -13.11 -25.25 3.87
CA GLU A 100 -11.88 -24.50 3.61
C GLU A 100 -10.73 -25.47 3.34
N VAL A 101 -10.14 -25.40 2.14
CA VAL A 101 -8.92 -26.13 1.83
C VAL A 101 -7.73 -25.22 2.11
N LEU A 102 -6.98 -25.51 3.16
CA LEU A 102 -5.68 -24.89 3.37
C LEU A 102 -4.73 -25.43 2.30
N ARG A 103 -4.31 -24.54 1.40
CA ARG A 103 -3.21 -24.80 0.49
C ARG A 103 -1.94 -24.41 1.22
N PRO A 104 -1.09 -25.38 1.62
CA PRO A 104 0.15 -25.07 2.27
C PRO A 104 0.94 -24.11 1.38
N ALA A 105 1.62 -23.17 2.03
CA ALA A 105 2.62 -22.35 1.37
C ALA A 105 3.49 -23.24 0.46
N ILE A 106 3.73 -22.81 -0.77
CA ILE A 106 4.85 -23.35 -1.53
C ILE A 106 6.09 -22.80 -0.83
N SER A 107 6.49 -23.46 0.26
CA SER A 107 7.80 -23.25 0.84
C SER A 107 8.77 -23.78 -0.20
N ALA A 108 9.44 -22.87 -0.92
CA ALA A 108 10.77 -23.24 -1.36
C ALA A 108 11.49 -23.74 -0.10
N PRO A 109 12.16 -24.91 -0.11
CA PRO A 109 12.87 -25.42 1.07
C PRO A 109 13.88 -24.41 1.65
N ASP A 110 14.21 -23.37 0.87
CA ASP A 110 15.11 -22.27 1.22
C ASP A 110 14.40 -20.94 1.58
N PHE A 111 13.06 -20.87 1.55
CA PHE A 111 12.34 -19.61 1.76
C PHE A 111 12.53 -19.03 3.17
N ARG A 112 12.91 -19.84 4.17
CA ARG A 112 13.48 -19.48 5.51
C ARG A 112 13.05 -18.13 6.10
N VAL A 113 11.78 -17.78 5.99
CA VAL A 113 11.17 -16.59 6.59
C VAL A 113 9.98 -17.06 7.41
N ASP A 114 9.87 -16.61 8.66
CA ASP A 114 8.72 -16.90 9.52
C ASP A 114 7.45 -16.34 8.89
N ASP A 115 6.37 -17.14 8.86
CA ASP A 115 5.08 -16.76 8.24
C ASP A 115 4.56 -15.40 8.72
N ARG A 116 4.77 -15.05 10.00
CA ARG A 116 4.33 -13.75 10.55
C ARG A 116 5.15 -12.61 9.96
N VAL A 117 6.43 -12.84 9.71
CA VAL A 117 7.29 -11.85 9.04
C VAL A 117 6.80 -11.67 7.61
N GLN A 118 6.56 -12.76 6.89
CA GLN A 118 6.10 -12.69 5.50
C GLN A 118 4.74 -11.99 5.38
N ASP A 119 3.81 -12.28 6.28
CA ASP A 119 2.49 -11.65 6.32
C ASP A 119 2.61 -10.14 6.51
N LEU A 120 3.41 -9.70 7.48
CA LEU A 120 3.64 -8.28 7.74
C LEU A 120 4.37 -7.58 6.59
N VAL A 121 5.38 -8.23 5.98
CA VAL A 121 6.11 -7.71 4.81
C VAL A 121 5.18 -7.53 3.61
N SER A 122 4.24 -8.47 3.40
CA SER A 122 3.25 -8.38 2.32
C SER A 122 2.31 -7.16 2.44
N GLY A 123 2.16 -6.63 3.65
CA GLY A 123 1.37 -5.43 3.95
C GLY A 123 2.15 -4.11 3.89
N ILE A 124 3.48 -4.14 3.75
CA ILE A 124 4.32 -2.94 3.71
C ILE A 124 3.99 -2.12 2.48
N ARG A 125 3.61 -0.86 2.62
CA ARG A 125 3.37 0.00 1.45
C ARG A 125 4.68 0.61 0.95
N THR A 126 4.96 0.42 -0.33
CA THR A 126 6.18 0.93 -0.99
C THR A 126 6.02 2.34 -1.56
N ASP A 127 4.84 2.93 -1.46
CA ASP A 127 4.51 4.25 -1.97
C ASP A 127 4.45 5.31 -0.86
N LEU A 128 5.13 6.45 -1.09
CA LEU A 128 5.02 7.69 -0.30
C LEU A 128 5.44 7.58 1.18
N ASP A 129 6.35 6.67 1.50
CA ASP A 129 6.71 6.35 2.88
C ASP A 129 8.21 6.53 3.18
N SER A 130 8.51 6.83 4.43
CA SER A 130 9.88 6.76 4.95
C SER A 130 10.12 5.33 5.42
N PHE A 131 11.18 4.71 4.91
CA PHE A 131 11.61 3.39 5.34
C PHE A 131 12.69 3.50 6.41
N THR A 132 12.48 2.81 7.53
CA THR A 132 13.56 2.53 8.47
C THR A 132 14.54 1.51 7.89
N GLU A 133 15.73 1.41 8.47
CA GLU A 133 16.73 0.43 8.05
C GLU A 133 16.19 -1.00 8.17
N VAL A 134 15.49 -1.31 9.26
CA VAL A 134 14.86 -2.62 9.47
C VAL A 134 13.85 -2.92 8.35
N GLU A 135 12.93 -2.00 8.06
CA GLU A 135 11.91 -2.21 7.02
C GLU A 135 12.54 -2.37 5.62
N ALA A 136 13.47 -1.48 5.26
CA ALA A 136 14.15 -1.52 3.97
C ALA A 136 14.98 -2.80 3.83
N CYS A 137 15.75 -3.17 4.85
CA CYS A 137 16.58 -4.36 4.82
C CYS A 137 15.76 -5.64 4.75
N THR A 138 14.66 -5.72 5.51
CA THR A 138 13.74 -6.86 5.44
C THR A 138 13.12 -6.99 4.04
N LEU A 139 12.58 -5.90 3.48
CA LEU A 139 11.95 -5.93 2.15
C LEU A 139 12.95 -6.31 1.05
N MET A 140 14.18 -5.78 1.12
CA MET A 140 15.25 -6.16 0.20
C MET A 140 15.62 -7.64 0.37
N ALA A 141 15.91 -8.08 1.60
CA ALA A 141 16.29 -9.47 1.86
C ALA A 141 15.20 -10.45 1.40
N ASP A 142 13.94 -10.15 1.69
CA ASP A 142 12.79 -10.95 1.26
C ASP A 142 12.68 -11.03 -0.27
N GLY A 143 12.80 -9.89 -0.95
CA GLY A 143 12.81 -9.83 -2.41
C GLY A 143 13.89 -10.70 -3.05
N TYR A 144 15.10 -10.71 -2.49
CA TYR A 144 16.17 -11.59 -2.96
C TYR A 144 15.87 -13.07 -2.70
N LEU A 145 15.38 -13.40 -1.50
CA LEU A 145 15.05 -14.78 -1.12
C LEU A 145 13.93 -15.36 -1.99
N MET A 146 12.84 -14.63 -2.24
CA MET A 146 11.75 -15.10 -3.12
C MET A 146 12.18 -15.21 -4.58
N SER A 147 13.11 -14.35 -5.01
CA SER A 147 13.49 -14.28 -6.42
C SER A 147 14.43 -15.38 -6.86
N ASP A 148 15.17 -16.00 -5.95
CA ASP A 148 16.31 -16.85 -6.33
C ASP A 148 15.86 -18.04 -7.21
N SER A 149 14.85 -18.80 -6.79
CA SER A 149 14.35 -19.95 -7.58
C SER A 149 13.74 -19.55 -8.92
N GLU A 150 12.97 -18.46 -8.95
CA GLU A 150 12.30 -17.94 -10.14
C GLU A 150 13.32 -17.43 -11.17
N LEU A 151 14.30 -16.64 -10.72
CA LEU A 151 15.36 -16.09 -11.57
C LEU A 151 16.32 -17.18 -12.04
N ASN A 152 16.62 -18.18 -11.20
CA ASN A 152 17.45 -19.32 -11.61
C ASN A 152 16.77 -20.15 -12.72
N SER A 153 15.45 -20.35 -12.60
CA SER A 153 14.66 -21.06 -13.61
C SER A 153 14.62 -20.29 -14.93
N LEU A 154 14.42 -18.96 -14.88
CA LEU A 154 14.46 -18.10 -16.05
C LEU A 154 15.86 -18.05 -16.69
N ALA A 155 16.91 -17.95 -15.88
CA ALA A 155 18.28 -17.92 -16.35
C ALA A 155 18.65 -19.21 -17.11
N ALA A 156 18.18 -20.37 -16.64
CA ALA A 156 18.35 -21.64 -17.35
C ALA A 156 17.66 -21.62 -18.74
N ALA A 157 16.46 -21.05 -18.83
CA ALA A 157 15.75 -20.90 -20.11
C ALA A 157 16.46 -19.93 -21.07
N VAL A 158 17.10 -18.87 -20.56
CA VAL A 158 17.85 -17.89 -21.35
C VAL A 158 19.23 -18.42 -21.77
N ALA A 159 19.92 -19.18 -20.92
CA ALA A 159 21.26 -19.72 -21.19
C ALA A 159 21.30 -20.69 -22.37
N GLY A 160 20.18 -21.33 -22.72
CA GLY A 160 20.06 -22.16 -23.92
C GLY A 160 20.06 -21.39 -25.25
N ARG A 161 20.23 -20.06 -25.26
CA ARG A 161 20.17 -19.21 -26.46
C ARG A 161 21.54 -18.65 -26.89
N PRO A 162 21.74 -18.38 -28.20
CA PRO A 162 22.91 -17.66 -28.69
C PRO A 162 22.99 -16.27 -28.03
N GLY A 163 24.10 -15.98 -27.35
CA GLY A 163 24.32 -14.72 -26.62
C GLY A 163 23.82 -14.71 -25.17
N GLY A 164 23.28 -15.82 -24.66
CA GLY A 164 23.02 -15.97 -23.22
C GLY A 164 24.33 -15.92 -22.44
N THR A 165 24.51 -14.93 -21.58
CA THR A 165 25.66 -14.87 -20.68
C THR A 165 25.46 -15.88 -19.55
N PRO A 166 26.37 -16.85 -19.35
CA PRO A 166 26.34 -17.70 -18.16
C PRO A 166 26.33 -16.82 -16.92
N ARG A 167 25.64 -17.25 -15.86
CA ARG A 167 25.80 -16.67 -14.52
C ARG A 167 27.30 -16.68 -14.22
N PRO A 168 27.93 -15.55 -13.84
CA PRO A 168 29.30 -15.57 -13.37
C PRO A 168 29.35 -16.53 -12.18
N ALA A 169 29.98 -17.69 -12.35
CA ALA A 169 29.97 -18.77 -11.37
C ALA A 169 30.64 -18.37 -10.04
N ASP A 170 31.46 -17.30 -10.07
CA ASP A 170 32.43 -17.00 -9.01
C ASP A 170 32.32 -15.58 -8.44
N LEU A 171 31.25 -14.83 -8.73
CA LEU A 171 31.02 -13.59 -7.99
C LEU A 171 30.44 -13.96 -6.63
N ALA A 172 31.32 -14.07 -5.64
CA ALA A 172 30.92 -14.09 -4.24
C ALA A 172 29.91 -12.95 -4.04
N PRO A 173 28.69 -13.22 -3.52
CA PRO A 173 27.71 -12.18 -3.34
C PRO A 173 28.37 -11.08 -2.50
N PRO A 174 28.38 -9.82 -2.98
CA PRO A 174 28.91 -8.73 -2.19
C PRO A 174 28.24 -8.75 -0.81
N ALA A 175 29.01 -8.40 0.23
CA ALA A 175 28.53 -8.38 1.61
C ALA A 175 27.48 -7.28 1.81
N TRP A 176 26.27 -7.52 1.29
CA TRP A 176 25.18 -6.58 1.32
C TRP A 176 24.71 -6.38 2.76
N GLY A 177 24.70 -5.11 3.19
CA GLY A 177 24.30 -4.75 4.56
C GLY A 177 22.90 -5.25 4.92
N PHE A 178 21.98 -5.31 3.95
CA PHE A 178 20.61 -5.75 4.18
C PHE A 178 20.50 -7.23 4.56
N LEU A 179 21.48 -8.06 4.22
CA LEU A 179 21.48 -9.49 4.59
C LEU A 179 21.68 -9.71 6.09
N LYS A 180 22.13 -8.68 6.83
CA LYS A 180 22.28 -8.74 8.30
C LYS A 180 20.95 -9.01 9.02
N ILE A 181 19.81 -8.68 8.41
CA ILE A 181 18.48 -8.83 9.04
C ILE A 181 17.95 -10.27 9.01
N LYS A 182 18.56 -11.16 8.20
CA LYS A 182 18.11 -12.55 8.01
C LYS A 182 17.82 -13.33 9.30
N PRO A 183 18.66 -13.26 10.36
CA PRO A 183 18.37 -13.97 11.61
C PRO A 183 17.03 -13.58 12.24
N TRP A 184 16.61 -12.31 12.13
CA TRP A 184 15.30 -11.85 12.61
C TRP A 184 14.16 -12.26 11.69
N MET A 185 14.40 -12.46 10.40
CA MET A 185 13.40 -12.99 9.47
C MET A 185 13.10 -14.46 9.74
N GLU A 186 14.14 -15.25 10.05
CA GLU A 186 14.02 -16.66 10.42
C GLU A 186 13.42 -16.85 11.82
N ARG A 187 13.87 -16.04 12.79
CA ARG A 187 13.45 -16.11 14.19
C ARG A 187 13.10 -14.71 14.70
N PRO A 188 11.87 -14.23 14.44
CA PRO A 188 11.50 -12.88 14.82
C PRO A 188 11.30 -12.76 16.33
N ASN A 189 11.62 -11.57 16.85
CA ASN A 189 11.21 -11.14 18.18
C ASN A 189 10.07 -10.12 18.09
N GLU A 190 9.38 -9.88 19.21
CA GLU A 190 8.23 -8.96 19.25
C GLU A 190 8.56 -7.52 18.84
N ALA A 191 9.78 -7.04 19.14
CA ALA A 191 10.20 -5.69 18.75
C ALA A 191 10.32 -5.55 17.23
N TYR A 192 10.88 -6.58 16.57
CA TYR A 192 10.99 -6.66 15.13
C TYR A 192 9.61 -6.78 14.45
N LEU A 193 8.74 -7.68 14.94
CA LEU A 193 7.37 -7.80 14.43
C LEU A 193 6.59 -6.49 14.58
N LYS A 194 6.78 -5.77 15.69
CA LYS A 194 6.15 -4.47 15.90
C LYS A 194 6.60 -3.44 14.87
N GLN A 195 7.89 -3.40 14.51
CA GLN A 195 8.40 -2.51 13.45
C GLN A 195 7.73 -2.82 12.11
N LEU A 196 7.72 -4.10 11.70
CA LEU A 196 7.08 -4.50 10.44
C LEU A 196 5.57 -4.25 10.44
N LYS A 197 4.90 -4.42 11.58
CA LYS A 197 3.48 -4.06 11.73
C LYS A 197 3.25 -2.58 11.55
N VAL A 198 4.16 -1.72 12.01
CA VAL A 198 4.08 -0.27 11.81
C VAL A 198 4.29 0.12 10.34
N ALA A 199 5.07 -0.67 9.61
CA ALA A 199 5.38 -0.43 8.20
C ALA A 199 4.17 -0.52 7.25
N SER A 200 3.06 -1.14 7.67
CA SER A 200 1.82 -1.18 6.88
C SER A 200 0.96 0.10 6.99
N TYR A 201 1.25 0.98 7.97
CA TYR A 201 0.52 2.22 8.17
C TYR A 201 1.10 3.36 7.32
N GLN A 202 0.24 4.18 6.71
CA GLN A 202 0.68 5.33 5.90
C GLN A 202 1.08 6.55 6.74
N PHE A 203 0.47 6.73 7.90
CA PHE A 203 0.59 7.95 8.68
C PHE A 203 0.85 7.63 10.15
N LEU A 204 1.50 8.56 10.84
CA LEU A 204 1.71 8.50 12.28
C LEU A 204 2.44 7.23 12.73
N LYS A 205 3.32 6.67 11.89
CA LYS A 205 4.10 5.46 12.19
C LYS A 205 4.82 5.52 13.52
N LEU A 206 5.50 6.64 13.81
CA LEU A 206 6.18 6.86 15.09
C LEU A 206 5.23 6.70 16.29
N PHE A 207 4.01 7.21 16.18
CA PHE A 207 3.02 7.12 17.25
C PHE A 207 2.50 5.69 17.41
N HIS A 208 2.32 4.94 16.31
CA HIS A 208 2.00 3.52 16.37
C HIS A 208 3.12 2.68 16.99
N LEU A 209 4.37 3.09 16.79
CA LEU A 209 5.54 2.42 17.36
C LEU A 209 5.69 2.68 18.86
N LEU A 210 5.46 3.92 19.31
CA LEU A 210 5.76 4.33 20.70
C LEU A 210 4.55 4.31 21.63
N LEU A 211 3.36 4.66 21.17
CA LEU A 211 2.20 4.88 22.03
C LEU A 211 1.29 3.64 22.12
N PRO A 212 0.81 3.27 23.32
CA PRO A 212 -0.25 2.28 23.48
C PRO A 212 -1.58 2.79 22.91
N ALA A 213 -2.53 1.87 22.66
CA ALA A 213 -3.82 2.19 22.03
C ALA A 213 -4.58 3.34 22.72
N TRP A 214 -4.72 3.28 24.05
CA TRP A 214 -5.43 4.31 24.83
C TRP A 214 -4.79 5.70 24.71
N ALA A 215 -3.46 5.78 24.58
CA ALA A 215 -2.77 7.07 24.46
C ALA A 215 -3.01 7.70 23.08
N LYS A 216 -3.17 6.87 22.03
CA LYS A 216 -3.55 7.35 20.69
C LYS A 216 -4.96 7.93 20.70
N GLU A 217 -5.90 7.25 21.34
CA GLU A 217 -7.29 7.72 21.49
C GLU A 217 -7.33 9.03 22.29
N ALA A 218 -6.62 9.10 23.41
CA ALA A 218 -6.52 10.31 24.22
C ALA A 218 -5.93 11.49 23.41
N LEU A 219 -4.89 11.26 22.63
CA LEU A 219 -4.28 12.29 21.78
C LEU A 219 -5.24 12.74 20.66
N ALA A 220 -6.01 11.82 20.08
CA ALA A 220 -7.01 12.13 19.06
C ALA A 220 -8.16 12.97 19.66
N VAL A 221 -8.64 12.62 20.85
CA VAL A 221 -9.66 13.40 21.59
C VAL A 221 -9.11 14.79 21.91
N LEU A 222 -7.87 14.89 22.40
CA LEU A 222 -7.24 16.18 22.68
C LEU A 222 -7.08 17.03 21.41
N ALA A 223 -6.65 16.43 20.29
CA ALA A 223 -6.55 17.10 19.00
C ALA A 223 -7.92 17.60 18.51
N LEU A 224 -8.99 16.82 18.72
CA LEU A 224 -10.35 17.23 18.40
C LEU A 224 -10.83 18.38 19.30
N LEU A 225 -10.63 18.30 20.61
CA LEU A 225 -11.01 19.35 21.56
C LEU A 225 -10.26 20.66 21.30
N THR A 226 -8.96 20.58 20.98
CA THR A 226 -8.16 21.75 20.61
C THR A 226 -8.60 22.34 19.28
N LEU A 227 -8.95 21.50 18.29
CA LEU A 227 -9.55 21.97 17.04
C LEU A 227 -10.90 22.65 17.29
N LEU A 228 -11.78 22.07 18.10
CA LEU A 228 -13.08 22.66 18.45
C LEU A 228 -12.93 23.98 19.21
N ALA A 229 -11.98 24.06 20.15
CA ALA A 229 -11.67 25.30 20.87
C ALA A 229 -11.09 26.36 19.94
N LEU A 230 -10.19 25.99 19.04
CA LEU A 230 -9.64 26.89 18.03
C LEU A 230 -10.73 27.38 17.08
N VAL A 231 -11.61 26.49 16.62
CA VAL A 231 -12.78 26.83 15.81
C VAL A 231 -13.67 27.78 16.59
N TRP A 232 -13.99 27.52 17.86
CA TRP A 232 -14.78 28.42 18.71
C TRP A 232 -14.15 29.82 18.83
N ILE A 233 -12.84 29.90 19.09
CA ILE A 233 -12.11 31.16 19.23
C ILE A 233 -12.01 31.91 17.89
N LEU A 234 -11.74 31.21 16.79
CA LEU A 234 -11.67 31.81 15.46
C LEU A 234 -13.07 32.20 14.91
N ILE A 235 -14.11 31.50 15.38
CA ILE A 235 -15.54 31.78 15.13
C ILE A 235 -16.10 32.74 16.19
N ASP A 236 -15.26 33.34 17.06
CA ASP A 236 -15.64 34.54 17.84
C ASP A 236 -15.79 35.80 16.95
N VAL A 237 -15.72 35.63 15.63
CA VAL A 237 -16.48 36.46 14.70
C VAL A 237 -17.94 36.10 14.89
N ARG A 238 -18.78 37.00 15.39
CA ARG A 238 -20.25 36.82 15.45
C ARG A 238 -20.80 36.45 14.06
N PHE A 239 -20.75 35.17 13.69
CA PHE A 239 -21.44 34.65 12.53
C PHE A 239 -22.90 34.76 12.92
N SER A 240 -23.56 35.84 12.48
CA SER A 240 -25.01 35.85 12.50
C SER A 240 -25.45 34.54 11.84
N LEU A 241 -26.45 33.86 12.39
CA LEU A 241 -27.09 32.71 11.75
C LEU A 241 -27.34 32.99 10.26
N GLY A 242 -27.55 34.27 9.89
CA GLY A 242 -27.62 34.76 8.53
C GLY A 242 -26.39 34.49 7.65
N LEU A 243 -25.15 34.55 8.13
CA LEU A 243 -23.95 34.30 7.30
C LEU A 243 -23.72 32.80 7.06
N ILE A 244 -23.98 31.95 8.06
CA ILE A 244 -23.96 30.48 7.89
C ILE A 244 -25.11 30.07 6.95
N LEU A 245 -26.31 30.61 7.16
CA LEU A 245 -27.45 30.41 6.27
C LEU A 245 -27.13 30.91 4.85
N LEU A 246 -26.46 32.05 4.71
CA LEU A 246 -26.01 32.59 3.42
C LEU A 246 -25.00 31.64 2.76
N MET A 247 -24.02 31.08 3.49
CA MET A 247 -23.06 30.12 2.94
C MET A 247 -23.73 28.81 2.52
N VAL A 248 -24.69 28.29 3.31
CA VAL A 248 -25.47 27.09 2.98
C VAL A 248 -26.38 27.34 1.78
N ILE A 249 -27.08 28.49 1.73
CA ILE A 249 -27.88 28.93 0.59
C ILE A 249 -26.98 29.08 -0.64
N MET A 250 -25.81 29.71 -0.51
CA MET A 250 -24.85 29.89 -1.60
C MET A 250 -24.27 28.57 -2.11
N TRP A 251 -24.01 27.61 -1.22
CA TRP A 251 -23.57 26.26 -1.58
C TRP A 251 -24.66 25.46 -2.29
N GLY A 252 -25.90 25.52 -1.79
CA GLY A 252 -27.08 24.91 -2.41
C GLY A 252 -27.39 25.53 -3.78
N LEU A 253 -27.32 26.85 -3.89
CA LEU A 253 -27.46 27.61 -5.14
C LEU A 253 -26.32 27.29 -6.11
N ASN A 254 -25.07 27.11 -5.68
CA ASN A 254 -23.98 26.68 -6.56
C ASN A 254 -24.23 25.26 -7.11
N ARG A 255 -24.79 24.37 -6.28
CA ARG A 255 -25.12 22.99 -6.70
C ARG A 255 -26.33 22.93 -7.65
N TYR A 256 -27.34 23.76 -7.44
CA TYR A 256 -28.53 23.86 -8.30
C TYR A 256 -28.34 24.75 -9.54
N SER A 257 -27.53 25.81 -9.47
CA SER A 257 -27.24 26.71 -10.61
C SER A 257 -26.40 26.04 -11.70
N ARG A 258 -25.71 24.94 -11.40
CA ARG A 258 -25.13 24.06 -12.44
C ARG A 258 -26.21 23.45 -13.34
N LYS A 259 -27.43 23.25 -12.84
CA LYS A 259 -28.62 22.83 -13.63
C LYS A 259 -29.43 24.01 -14.17
N LEU A 260 -29.51 25.14 -13.45
CA LEU A 260 -30.28 26.35 -13.84
C LEU A 260 -29.51 27.39 -14.68
N GLY A 261 -28.21 27.17 -14.94
CA GLY A 261 -27.24 28.17 -15.42
C GLY A 261 -27.45 28.78 -16.82
N ARG A 262 -28.58 28.54 -17.48
CA ARG A 262 -28.89 29.19 -18.76
C ARG A 262 -29.65 30.51 -18.62
N GLY A 263 -30.36 30.79 -17.51
CA GLY A 263 -31.35 31.88 -17.49
C GLY A 263 -31.08 33.12 -16.62
N VAL A 264 -30.33 33.06 -15.52
CA VAL A 264 -30.36 34.14 -14.50
C VAL A 264 -28.97 34.69 -14.17
N TRP A 265 -28.75 35.96 -14.50
CA TRP A 265 -27.47 36.69 -14.37
C TRP A 265 -26.90 36.71 -12.94
N VAL A 266 -27.77 36.78 -11.93
CA VAL A 266 -27.39 36.80 -10.50
C VAL A 266 -26.59 35.55 -10.10
N PHE A 267 -26.94 34.37 -10.63
CA PHE A 267 -26.19 33.14 -10.36
C PHE A 267 -24.82 33.11 -11.03
N ARG A 268 -24.64 33.77 -12.18
CA ARG A 268 -23.31 33.91 -12.80
C ARG A 268 -22.44 34.89 -12.02
N ALA A 269 -23.01 36.00 -11.56
CA ALA A 269 -22.30 37.03 -10.80
C ALA A 269 -21.77 36.52 -9.45
N LEU A 270 -22.55 35.70 -8.73
CA LEU A 270 -22.14 35.14 -7.44
C LEU A 270 -21.23 33.90 -7.56
N ARG A 271 -21.19 33.25 -8.72
CA ARG A 271 -20.36 32.06 -8.95
C ARG A 271 -18.87 32.38 -9.04
N ALA A 272 -18.51 33.48 -9.70
CA ALA A 272 -17.13 33.90 -9.86
C ALA A 272 -16.37 34.12 -8.52
N PRO A 273 -16.90 34.87 -7.53
CA PRO A 273 -16.22 35.05 -6.25
C PRO A 273 -16.15 33.77 -5.43
N VAL A 274 -17.20 32.94 -5.43
CA VAL A 274 -17.20 31.64 -4.74
C VAL A 274 -16.15 30.70 -5.34
N GLU A 275 -16.07 30.60 -6.67
CA GLU A 275 -15.05 29.81 -7.34
C GLU A 275 -13.63 30.35 -7.11
N ALA A 276 -13.46 31.67 -6.96
CA ALA A 276 -12.18 32.28 -6.62
C ALA A 276 -11.76 31.92 -5.18
N ILE A 277 -12.68 32.00 -4.21
CA ILE A 277 -12.43 31.61 -2.81
C ILE A 277 -12.11 30.12 -2.71
N VAL A 278 -12.91 29.26 -3.34
CA VAL A 278 -12.66 27.81 -3.36
C VAL A 278 -11.31 27.51 -4.00
N ARG A 279 -10.94 28.19 -5.10
CA ARG A 279 -9.62 28.05 -5.71
C ARG A 279 -8.50 28.53 -4.80
N LEU A 280 -8.66 29.65 -4.10
CA LEU A 280 -7.67 30.17 -3.16
C LEU A 280 -7.45 29.18 -2.00
N ILE A 281 -8.54 28.67 -1.40
CA ILE A 281 -8.44 27.69 -0.32
C ILE A 281 -7.79 26.39 -0.81
N ALA A 282 -8.29 25.84 -1.92
CA ALA A 282 -7.83 24.55 -2.44
C ALA A 282 -6.40 24.59 -3.01
N ARG A 283 -5.99 25.70 -3.65
CA ARG A 283 -4.69 25.81 -4.34
C ARG A 283 -3.62 26.54 -3.54
N ALA A 284 -3.98 27.36 -2.55
CA ALA A 284 -3.01 28.10 -1.75
C ALA A 284 -3.05 27.67 -0.28
N LEU A 285 -4.20 27.76 0.39
CA LEU A 285 -4.26 27.56 1.85
C LEU A 285 -3.97 26.10 2.26
N ILE A 286 -4.63 25.13 1.63
CA ILE A 286 -4.42 23.70 1.92
C ILE A 286 -2.96 23.29 1.66
N PRO A 287 -2.35 23.57 0.48
CA PRO A 287 -0.95 23.27 0.24
C PRO A 287 0.00 24.01 1.18
N MET A 288 -0.27 25.28 1.51
CA MET A 288 0.58 26.06 2.42
C MET A 288 0.60 25.45 3.83
N LEU A 289 -0.57 25.18 4.41
CA LEU A 289 -0.69 24.54 5.72
C LEU A 289 -0.12 23.12 5.72
N GLY A 290 -0.44 22.35 4.67
CA GLY A 290 0.11 21.00 4.47
C GLY A 290 1.63 21.02 4.39
N SER A 291 2.24 21.97 3.68
CA SER A 291 3.69 22.09 3.56
C SER A 291 4.38 22.34 4.91
N TRP A 292 3.76 23.12 5.79
CA TRP A 292 4.31 23.40 7.11
C TRP A 292 4.23 22.16 8.00
N ALA A 293 3.10 21.45 7.98
CA ALA A 293 2.95 20.17 8.68
C ALA A 293 3.96 19.12 8.19
N ILE A 294 4.15 19.00 6.87
CA ILE A 294 5.16 18.11 6.27
C ILE A 294 6.57 18.51 6.71
N LYS A 295 6.91 19.81 6.68
CA LYS A 295 8.23 20.28 7.14
C LYS A 295 8.48 19.95 8.61
N LEU A 296 7.49 20.11 9.48
CA LEU A 296 7.62 19.73 10.89
C LEU A 296 7.80 18.22 11.05
N HIS A 297 7.04 17.43 10.30
CA HIS A 297 7.15 15.98 10.30
C HIS A 297 8.56 15.53 9.87
N LEU A 298 9.05 15.99 8.71
CA LEU A 298 10.37 15.65 8.20
C LEU A 298 11.51 16.15 9.08
N LYS A 299 11.34 17.28 9.78
CA LYS A 299 12.40 17.84 10.63
C LYS A 299 12.50 17.14 11.99
N TYR A 300 11.38 16.74 12.58
CA TYR A 300 11.35 16.29 13.98
C TYR A 300 10.87 14.84 14.13
N ILE A 301 9.83 14.43 13.42
CA ILE A 301 9.21 13.11 13.61
C ILE A 301 9.99 12.04 12.85
N ASP A 302 10.30 12.31 11.59
CA ASP A 302 10.96 11.36 10.69
C ASP A 302 12.36 10.92 11.18
N PRO A 303 13.27 11.83 11.60
CA PRO A 303 14.59 11.41 12.07
C PRO A 303 14.52 10.55 13.34
N ILE A 304 13.52 10.80 14.21
CA ILE A 304 13.29 9.98 15.39
C ILE A 304 12.82 8.60 14.96
N PHE A 305 11.84 8.52 14.07
CA PHE A 305 11.33 7.26 13.53
C PHE A 305 12.44 6.41 12.90
N LEU A 306 13.25 7.01 12.02
CA LEU A 306 14.41 6.34 11.39
C LEU A 306 15.41 5.84 12.42
N ARG A 307 15.69 6.62 13.48
CA ARG A 307 16.59 6.22 14.56
C ARG A 307 16.04 5.05 15.39
N TYR A 308 14.73 4.88 15.49
CA TYR A 308 14.15 3.73 16.21
C TYR A 308 14.18 2.44 15.39
N GLY A 309 14.14 2.52 14.06
CA GLY A 309 14.22 1.36 13.18
C GLY A 309 15.61 1.07 12.62
N GLN A 310 16.67 1.33 13.39
CA GLN A 310 18.02 0.87 13.07
C GLN A 310 18.21 -0.58 13.51
N ILE A 311 18.93 -1.37 12.72
CA ILE A 311 19.15 -2.80 13.01
C ILE A 311 19.92 -2.97 14.34
N GLU A 312 20.89 -2.09 14.60
CA GLU A 312 21.72 -2.10 15.82
C GLU A 312 20.91 -1.92 17.13
N ARG A 313 19.67 -1.44 17.03
CA ARG A 313 18.77 -1.23 18.17
C ARG A 313 17.79 -2.36 18.38
N LEU A 314 17.74 -3.33 17.46
CA LEU A 314 16.91 -4.50 17.65
C LEU A 314 17.50 -5.36 18.79
N PRO A 315 16.66 -5.88 19.70
CA PRO A 315 17.05 -6.98 20.56
C PRO A 315 17.53 -8.17 19.70
N PRO A 316 18.33 -9.09 20.27
CA PRO A 316 18.73 -10.29 19.54
C PRO A 316 17.52 -11.05 18.98
N PRO A 317 17.70 -11.82 17.89
CA PRO A 317 16.63 -12.64 17.30
C PRO A 317 15.95 -13.52 18.35
N GLY A 318 14.72 -13.94 18.04
CA GLY A 318 13.98 -14.87 18.89
C GLY A 318 14.74 -16.19 19.13
N PRO A 319 14.45 -16.89 20.24
CA PRO A 319 15.08 -18.18 20.55
C PRO A 319 14.86 -19.23 19.44
#